data_AF-A0A1Y5EZG4-F1
#
_entry.id   AF-A0A1Y5EZG4-F1
#
_cell.length_a   1.000
_cell.length_b   1.000
_cell.length_c   1.000
_cell.angle_alpha   90.00
_cell.angle_beta   90.00
_cell.angle_gamma   90.00
#
_symmetry.space_group_name_H-M   'P 1'
#
loop_
_entity.id
_entity.type
_entity.pdbx_description
1 polymer ?
#
loop_
_entity_poly.entity_id
_entity_poly.type
_entity_poly.pdbx_seq_one_letter_code
_entity_poly.pdbx_strand_id
1 'polypeptide(L)'
;MKQQAEQTLYIRQLGQQDYQATWEAMKQFCLCRDRDTADEVWFVEHPAVFTQGVSGKAEHILNSSDIPIVQSDRGGQVTYHGPGQLVMYVLFDLRRL
;
A
#
# COMPACT_ATOMS: atom_id res chain seq x y z
N MET A 1 -1.79 -26.70 26.51
CA MET A 1 -1.61 -26.53 25.05
C MET A 1 -2.44 -25.31 24.65
N LYS A 2 -1.82 -24.21 24.21
CA LYS A 2 -2.60 -23.05 23.72
C LYS A 2 -3.16 -23.43 22.36
N GLN A 3 -4.48 -23.40 22.23
CA GLN A 3 -5.17 -23.63 20.97
C GLN A 3 -4.79 -22.46 20.05
N GLN A 4 -3.99 -22.74 19.02
CA GLN A 4 -3.61 -21.75 18.02
C GLN A 4 -4.85 -21.51 17.17
N ALA A 5 -5.52 -20.37 17.35
CA ALA A 5 -6.65 -19.99 16.53
C ALA A 5 -6.18 -19.91 15.07
N GLU A 6 -6.91 -20.56 14.15
CA GLU A 6 -6.64 -20.46 12.72
C GLU A 6 -6.82 -19.00 12.30
N GLN A 7 -5.71 -18.34 11.98
CA GLN A 7 -5.75 -16.98 11.42
C GLN A 7 -6.18 -17.07 9.96
N THR A 8 -7.34 -16.51 9.66
CA THR A 8 -7.80 -16.32 8.29
C THR A 8 -7.00 -15.19 7.65
N LEU A 9 -6.47 -15.43 6.44
CA LEU A 9 -5.81 -14.44 5.60
C LEU A 9 -6.70 -14.18 4.38
N TYR A 10 -7.07 -12.92 4.13
CA TYR A 10 -7.79 -12.56 2.91
C TYR A 10 -6.85 -12.06 1.82
N ILE A 11 -7.00 -12.63 0.63
CA ILE A 11 -6.31 -12.17 -0.58
C ILE A 11 -7.29 -11.36 -1.41
N ARG A 12 -6.97 -10.10 -1.67
CA ARG A 12 -7.78 -9.19 -2.49
C ARG A 12 -7.12 -8.95 -3.84
N GLN A 13 -7.88 -9.13 -4.91
CA GLN A 13 -7.50 -8.79 -6.28
C GLN A 13 -8.28 -7.53 -6.68
N LEU A 14 -7.63 -6.37 -6.61
CA LEU A 14 -8.29 -5.07 -6.77
C LEU A 14 -8.28 -4.56 -8.22
N GLY A 15 -7.48 -5.17 -9.09
CA GLY A 15 -7.27 -4.69 -10.46
C GLY A 15 -6.55 -3.34 -10.48
N GLN A 16 -6.86 -2.49 -11.47
CA GLN A 16 -6.29 -1.16 -11.55
C GLN A 16 -7.05 -0.16 -10.67
N GLN A 17 -6.34 0.55 -9.79
CA GLN A 17 -6.92 1.51 -8.84
C GLN A 17 -6.11 2.80 -8.75
N ASP A 18 -6.77 3.91 -8.39
CA ASP A 18 -6.08 5.15 -8.04
C ASP A 18 -5.17 4.95 -6.81
N TYR A 19 -3.98 5.53 -6.85
CA TYR A 19 -2.99 5.36 -5.79
C TYR A 19 -3.44 5.99 -4.47
N GLN A 20 -3.96 7.24 -4.51
CA GLN A 20 -4.32 7.96 -3.30
C GLN A 20 -5.52 7.32 -2.61
N ALA A 21 -6.53 6.91 -3.38
CA ALA A 21 -7.69 6.18 -2.85
C ALA A 21 -7.30 4.83 -2.23
N THR A 22 -6.40 4.08 -2.89
CA THR A 22 -5.90 2.80 -2.35
C THR A 22 -5.10 3.02 -1.06
N TRP A 23 -4.25 4.05 -1.02
CA TRP A 23 -3.47 4.41 0.16
C TRP A 23 -4.35 4.80 1.35
N GLU A 24 -5.37 5.63 1.13
CA GLU A 24 -6.32 5.98 2.19
C GLU A 24 -7.10 4.76 2.67
N ALA A 25 -7.52 3.87 1.77
CA ALA A 25 -8.20 2.63 2.15
C ALA A 25 -7.31 1.72 3.03
N MET A 26 -6.02 1.56 2.68
CA MET A 26 -5.08 0.82 3.52
C MET A 26 -4.93 1.46 4.91
N LYS A 27 -4.84 2.78 4.95
CA LYS A 27 -4.71 3.52 6.21
C LYS A 27 -5.95 3.35 7.08
N GLN A 28 -7.14 3.49 6.51
CA GLN A 28 -8.40 3.26 7.23
C GLN A 28 -8.51 1.82 7.73
N PHE A 29 -8.17 0.83 6.90
CA PHE A 29 -8.11 -0.58 7.31
C PHE A 29 -7.21 -0.77 8.54
N CYS A 30 -5.99 -0.22 8.49
CA CYS A 30 -5.03 -0.30 9.58
C CYS A 30 -5.43 0.48 10.85
N LEU A 31 -6.21 1.55 10.73
CA LEU A 31 -6.70 2.35 11.86
C LEU A 31 -7.92 1.72 12.53
N CYS A 32 -8.81 1.11 11.75
CA CYS A 32 -10.07 0.56 12.25
C CYS A 32 -9.97 -0.91 12.70
N ARG A 33 -8.87 -1.60 12.40
CA ARG A 33 -8.69 -3.01 12.80
C ARG A 33 -8.62 -3.16 14.33
N ASP A 34 -9.16 -4.27 14.78
CA ASP A 34 -9.05 -4.76 16.15
C ASP A 34 -8.24 -6.08 16.21
N ARG A 35 -8.26 -6.76 17.36
CA ARG A 35 -7.53 -8.02 17.57
C ARG A 35 -8.04 -9.16 16.69
N ASP A 36 -9.31 -9.12 16.31
CA ASP A 36 -10.05 -10.19 15.65
C ASP A 36 -10.15 -9.95 14.12
N THR A 37 -9.76 -8.76 13.66
CA THR A 37 -9.69 -8.39 12.23
C THR A 37 -8.64 -9.26 11.52
N ALA A 38 -9.05 -10.00 10.50
CA ALA A 38 -8.15 -10.83 9.68
C ALA A 38 -7.09 -9.99 8.95
N ASP A 39 -5.89 -10.54 8.77
CA ASP A 39 -4.86 -9.90 7.94
C ASP A 39 -5.25 -9.96 6.45
N GLU A 40 -4.70 -9.04 5.66
CA GLU A 40 -5.00 -8.96 4.23
C GLU A 40 -3.76 -8.74 3.36
N VAL A 41 -3.78 -9.32 2.16
CA VAL A 41 -2.84 -9.00 1.07
C VAL A 41 -3.63 -8.44 -0.11
N TRP A 42 -3.28 -7.24 -0.55
CA TRP A 42 -3.93 -6.58 -1.68
C TRP A 42 -3.00 -6.59 -2.88
N PHE A 43 -3.50 -7.14 -3.99
CA PHE A 43 -2.88 -7.08 -5.29
C PHE A 43 -3.58 -6.01 -6.12
N VAL A 44 -2.80 -5.08 -6.66
CA VAL A 44 -3.30 -3.90 -7.34
C VAL A 44 -2.32 -3.46 -8.44
N GLU A 45 -2.85 -2.80 -9.46
CA GLU A 45 -2.07 -2.02 -10.41
C GLU A 45 -2.48 -0.55 -10.28
N HIS A 46 -1.60 0.38 -10.61
CA HIS A 46 -1.92 1.80 -10.58
C HIS A 46 -1.84 2.41 -11.99
N PRO A 47 -2.66 3.42 -12.31
CA PRO A 47 -2.32 4.38 -13.36
C PRO A 47 -0.93 4.97 -13.13
N ALA A 48 -0.35 5.57 -14.18
CA ALA A 48 0.95 6.21 -14.09
C ALA A 48 0.99 7.22 -12.92
N VAL A 49 1.88 7.01 -11.96
CA VAL A 49 2.03 7.87 -10.77
C VAL A 49 3.44 7.78 -10.22
N PHE A 50 4.00 8.92 -9.81
CA PHE A 50 5.17 8.97 -8.97
C PHE A 50 4.75 9.06 -7.51
N THR A 51 5.40 8.32 -6.64
CA THR A 51 5.15 8.40 -5.19
C THR A 51 6.43 8.78 -4.49
N GLN A 52 6.34 9.69 -3.53
CA GLN A 52 7.46 10.13 -2.73
C GLN A 52 7.31 9.59 -1.31
N GLY A 53 8.26 8.75 -0.89
CA GLY A 53 8.34 8.27 0.49
C GLY A 53 8.95 9.31 1.42
N VAL A 54 8.98 9.01 2.71
CA VAL A 54 9.42 9.92 3.79
C VAL A 54 10.90 10.34 3.70
N SER A 55 11.73 9.59 2.97
CA SER A 55 13.14 9.92 2.73
C SER A 55 13.35 10.65 1.39
N GLY A 56 12.30 10.86 0.61
CA GLY A 56 12.37 11.58 -0.64
C GLY A 56 12.49 13.08 -0.40
N LYS A 57 13.40 13.74 -1.11
CA LYS A 57 13.43 15.19 -1.20
C LYS A 57 12.73 15.65 -2.47
N ALA A 58 12.04 16.79 -2.40
CA ALA A 58 11.33 17.37 -3.54
C ALA A 58 12.27 17.62 -4.76
N GLU A 59 13.54 17.85 -4.48
CA GLU A 59 14.62 18.10 -5.45
C GLU A 59 14.90 16.90 -6.37
N HIS A 60 14.51 15.68 -5.98
CA HIS A 60 14.75 14.46 -6.76
C HIS A 60 13.69 14.23 -7.84
N ILE A 61 12.69 15.11 -7.89
CA ILE A 61 11.60 15.04 -8.86
C ILE A 61 11.98 15.93 -10.05
N LEU A 62 12.60 15.32 -11.05
CA LEU A 62 12.82 15.95 -12.35
C LEU A 62 11.50 15.90 -13.15
N ASN A 63 10.55 16.80 -12.87
CA ASN A 63 9.24 16.72 -13.52
C ASN A 63 9.19 17.56 -14.81
N SER A 64 9.28 16.89 -15.95
CA SER A 64 8.93 17.41 -17.27
C SER A 64 7.66 16.77 -17.85
N SER A 65 6.91 16.00 -17.03
CA SER A 65 5.77 15.19 -17.45
C SER A 65 4.48 15.52 -16.68
N ASP A 66 3.33 15.22 -17.27
CA ASP A 66 2.00 15.40 -16.66
C ASP A 66 1.62 14.26 -15.68
N ILE A 67 2.59 13.44 -15.24
CA ILE A 67 2.35 12.33 -14.32
C ILE A 67 2.17 12.87 -12.88
N PRO A 68 1.10 12.50 -12.17
CA PRO A 68 0.86 12.96 -10.81
C PRO A 68 1.95 12.47 -9.85
N ILE A 69 2.26 13.29 -8.86
CA ILE A 69 3.17 12.95 -7.77
C ILE A 69 2.37 12.95 -6.47
N VAL A 70 2.36 11.81 -5.78
CA VAL A 70 1.65 11.65 -4.51
C VAL A 70 2.64 11.48 -3.36
N GLN A 71 2.46 12.26 -2.30
CA GLN A 71 3.21 12.07 -1.06
C GLN A 71 2.68 10.84 -0.31
N SER A 72 3.59 10.00 0.16
CA SER A 72 3.27 8.77 0.87
C SER A 72 4.10 8.67 2.15
N ASP A 73 3.60 7.91 3.12
CA ASP A 73 4.27 7.65 4.40
C ASP A 73 5.20 6.42 4.37
N ARG A 74 5.35 5.76 3.22
CA ARG A 74 6.29 4.65 3.06
C ARG A 74 7.74 5.13 3.20
N GLY A 75 8.61 4.21 3.61
CA GLY A 75 10.06 4.40 3.54
C GLY A 75 10.56 4.60 2.10
N GLY A 76 11.80 5.11 1.99
CA GLY A 76 12.49 5.28 0.72
C GLY A 76 12.27 6.65 0.05
N GLN A 77 12.85 6.80 -1.13
CA GLN A 77 12.78 8.03 -1.93
C GLN A 77 11.58 8.01 -2.89
N VAL A 78 11.75 8.52 -4.11
CA VAL A 78 10.75 8.51 -5.17
C VAL A 78 10.72 7.15 -5.88
N THR A 79 9.53 6.67 -6.24
CA THR A 79 9.36 5.53 -7.16
C THR A 79 8.21 5.79 -8.14
N TYR A 80 8.18 5.03 -9.22
CA TYR A 80 7.11 5.06 -10.22
C TYR A 80 6.24 3.81 -10.13
N HIS A 81 4.94 4.00 -10.34
CA HIS A 81 3.97 2.94 -10.59
C HIS A 81 3.20 3.22 -11.88
N GLY A 82 2.75 2.15 -12.55
CA GLY A 82 1.98 2.28 -13.78
C GLY A 82 1.41 0.96 -14.27
N PRO A 83 0.62 0.99 -15.36
CA PRO A 83 -0.01 -0.20 -15.93
C PRO A 83 1.00 -1.30 -16.26
N GLY A 84 0.66 -2.55 -15.94
CA GLY A 84 1.54 -3.72 -16.11
C GLY A 84 2.50 -3.97 -14.94
N GLN A 85 2.55 -3.09 -13.95
CA GLN A 85 3.29 -3.32 -12.71
C GLN A 85 2.34 -3.82 -11.61
N LEU A 86 2.46 -5.10 -11.26
CA LEU A 86 1.76 -5.65 -10.11
C LEU A 86 2.38 -5.12 -8.80
N VAL A 87 1.56 -4.47 -7.99
CA VAL A 87 1.91 -3.99 -6.65
C VAL A 87 1.18 -4.86 -5.61
N MET A 88 1.89 -5.17 -4.53
CA MET A 88 1.36 -5.96 -3.42
C MET A 88 1.48 -5.17 -2.12
N TYR A 89 0.35 -4.99 -1.43
CA TYR A 89 0.30 -4.39 -0.10
C TYR A 89 -0.02 -5.45 0.95
N VAL A 90 0.85 -5.55 1.97
CA VAL A 90 0.79 -6.56 3.03
C VAL A 90 0.31 -5.88 4.31
N LEU A 91 -0.96 -6.08 4.67
CA LEU A 91 -1.62 -5.42 5.79
C LEU A 91 -1.74 -6.38 6.98
N PHE A 92 -0.62 -6.58 7.70
CA PHE A 92 -0.49 -7.59 8.75
C PHE A 92 -0.42 -6.97 10.17
N ASP A 93 -0.95 -7.64 11.18
CA ASP A 93 -0.59 -7.38 12.59
C ASP A 93 0.66 -8.16 12.98
N LEU A 94 1.81 -7.49 12.92
CA LEU A 94 3.09 -8.09 13.29
C LEU A 94 3.17 -8.51 14.77
N ARG A 95 2.30 -8.03 15.65
CA ARG A 95 2.27 -8.46 17.06
C ARG A 95 1.59 -9.82 17.26
N ARG A 96 0.87 -10.30 16.24
CA ARG A 96 0.21 -11.60 16.23
C ARG A 96 1.08 -12.70 15.60
N LEU A 97 2.21 -12.33 14.99
CA LEU A 97 3.23 -13.22 14.42
C LEU A 97 4.31 -13.55 15.46
#